data_AF-A0A832JA75-F1
#
_entry.id   AF-A0A832JA75-F1
#
_cell.length_a   1.000
_cell.length_b   1.000
_cell.length_c   1.000
_cell.angle_alpha   90.00
_cell.angle_beta   90.00
_cell.angle_gamma   90.00
#
_symmetry.space_group_name_H-M   'P 1'
#
loop_
_entity.id
_entity.type
_entity.pdbx_description
1 polymer ?
#
loop_
_entity_poly.entity_id
_entity_poly.type
_entity_poly.pdbx_seq_one_letter_code
_entity_poly.pdbx_strand_id
1 'polypeptide(L)'
;RNVDYAKARVIALRAAMIPVINSLFAVGLVSLPGMMTGQILSGVSPLIAARYQIMVMCMVFGSAGITTALFLILAKGNYSRQSAPHKPV
;
A
#
# COMPACT_ATOMS: atom_id res chain seq x y z
N ARG A 1 -11.06 2.62 -21.35
CA ARG A 1 -11.74 3.78 -20.72
C ARG A 1 -10.97 5.04 -21.10
N ASN A 2 -11.57 5.98 -21.83
CA ASN A 2 -10.98 7.28 -22.20
C ASN A 2 -11.02 8.24 -20.99
N VAL A 3 -10.20 7.96 -19.97
CA VAL A 3 -10.06 8.84 -18.80
C VAL A 3 -8.71 9.52 -18.83
N ASP A 4 -8.72 10.83 -18.59
CA ASP A 4 -7.53 11.66 -18.47
C ASP A 4 -6.50 11.04 -17.51
N TYR A 5 -5.21 11.12 -17.85
CA TYR A 5 -4.12 10.47 -17.11
C TYR A 5 -4.11 10.90 -15.63
N ALA A 6 -4.43 12.17 -15.34
CA ALA A 6 -4.49 12.64 -13.97
C ALA A 6 -5.60 11.93 -13.17
N LYS A 7 -6.77 11.71 -13.78
CA LYS A 7 -7.87 10.95 -13.16
C LYS A 7 -7.52 9.47 -13.02
N ALA A 8 -6.91 8.86 -14.04
CA ALA A 8 -6.50 7.45 -14.02
C ALA A 8 -5.49 7.17 -12.89
N ARG A 9 -4.51 8.05 -12.70
CA ARG A 9 -3.54 7.99 -11.58
C ARG A 9 -4.22 8.01 -10.22
N VAL A 10 -5.18 8.92 -10.00
CA VAL A 10 -5.88 9.04 -8.72
C VAL A 10 -6.72 7.79 -8.43
N ILE A 11 -7.38 7.24 -9.46
CA ILE A 11 -8.16 6.00 -9.33
C ILE A 11 -7.23 4.82 -8.98
N ALA A 12 -6.09 4.70 -9.66
CA ALA A 12 -5.10 3.65 -9.39
C ALA A 12 -4.52 3.77 -7.97
N LEU A 13 -4.16 4.97 -7.53
CA LEU A 13 -3.68 5.22 -6.17
C LEU A 13 -4.74 4.85 -5.12
N ARG A 14 -5.99 5.26 -5.32
CA ARG A 14 -7.09 4.88 -4.42
C ARG A 14 -7.28 3.37 -4.37
N ALA A 15 -7.31 2.71 -5.52
CA ALA A 15 -7.52 1.27 -5.60
C ALA A 15 -6.42 0.48 -4.85
N ALA A 16 -5.16 0.90 -4.99
CA ALA A 16 -4.02 0.27 -4.31
C ALA A 16 -4.05 0.44 -2.78
N MET A 17 -4.66 1.52 -2.28
CA MET A 17 -4.74 1.79 -0.84
C MET A 17 -5.90 1.06 -0.13
N ILE A 18 -6.94 0.64 -0.85
CA ILE A 18 -8.10 -0.09 -0.28
C ILE A 18 -7.68 -1.31 0.56
N PRO A 19 -6.89 -2.28 0.04
CA PRO A 19 -6.52 -3.46 0.82
C PRO A 19 -5.71 -3.12 2.07
N VAL A 20 -4.82 -2.13 1.98
CA VAL A 20 -3.95 -1.70 3.08
C VAL A 20 -4.78 -1.07 4.21
N ILE A 21 -5.75 -0.23 3.85
CA ILE A 21 -6.69 0.36 4.81
C ILE A 21 -7.57 -0.71 5.45
N ASN A 22 -8.08 -1.66 4.66
CA ASN A 22 -8.89 -2.76 5.19
C ASN A 22 -8.09 -3.65 6.14
N SER A 23 -6.81 -3.93 5.86
CA SER A 23 -5.93 -4.67 6.78
C SER A 23 -5.66 -3.89 8.06
N LEU A 24 -5.44 -2.57 7.98
CA LEU A 24 -5.26 -1.73 9.16
C LEU A 24 -6.52 -1.72 10.04
N PHE A 25 -7.70 -1.62 9.42
CA PHE A 25 -8.99 -1.66 10.09
C PHE A 25 -9.26 -3.03 10.74
N ALA A 26 -8.94 -4.12 10.04
CA ALA A 26 -9.07 -5.48 10.58
C ALA A 26 -8.20 -5.68 11.82
N VAL A 27 -6.95 -5.19 11.82
CA VAL A 27 -6.08 -5.23 13.01
C VAL A 27 -6.62 -4.36 14.15
N GLY A 28 -7.26 -3.22 13.84
CA GLY A 28 -7.85 -2.32 14.84
C GLY A 28 -9.16 -2.81 15.45
N LEU A 29 -9.96 -3.60 14.71
CA LEU A 29 -11.25 -4.13 15.17
C LEU A 29 -11.19 -5.56 15.71
N VAL A 30 -10.37 -6.42 15.12
CA VAL A 30 -10.31 -7.86 15.44
C VAL A 30 -8.88 -8.20 15.88
N SER A 31 -8.65 -8.12 17.18
CA SER A 31 -7.45 -8.63 17.88
C SER A 31 -7.29 -10.14 17.59
N LEU A 32 -6.12 -10.76 17.39
CA LEU A 32 -4.73 -10.35 17.42
C LEU A 32 -4.05 -10.82 16.12
N PRO A 33 -3.32 -9.97 15.39
CA PRO A 33 -2.48 -10.41 14.29
C PRO A 33 -1.46 -11.45 14.77
N GLY A 34 -1.22 -12.50 13.98
CA GLY A 34 -0.43 -13.67 14.40
C GLY A 34 0.97 -13.36 14.94
N MET A 35 1.56 -12.22 14.55
CA MET A 35 2.84 -11.74 15.10
C MET A 35 2.72 -11.31 16.58
N MET A 36 1.63 -10.62 16.95
CA MET A 36 1.39 -10.19 18.33
C MET A 36 1.14 -11.40 19.24
N THR A 37 0.35 -12.37 18.80
CA THR A 37 0.15 -13.64 19.53
C THR A 37 1.45 -14.43 19.64
N GLY A 38 2.26 -14.48 18.59
CA GLY A 38 3.58 -15.15 18.61
C GLY A 38 4.55 -14.54 19.62
N GLN A 39 4.58 -13.21 19.74
CA GLN A 39 5.40 -12.52 20.76
C GLN A 39 4.89 -12.79 22.18
N ILE A 40 3.56 -12.82 22.38
CA ILE A 40 2.97 -13.13 23.68
C ILE A 40 3.31 -14.58 24.10
N LEU A 41 3.20 -15.54 23.18
CA LEU A 41 3.57 -16.95 23.43
C LEU A 41 5.07 -17.13 23.68
N SER A 42 5.93 -16.25 23.14
CA SER A 42 7.38 -16.26 23.40
C SER A 42 7.77 -15.54 24.71
N GLY A 43 6.79 -15.15 25.54
CA GLY A 43 7.03 -14.50 26.83
C GLY A 43 7.21 -12.98 26.78
N VAL A 44 7.00 -12.32 25.64
CA VAL A 44 7.03 -10.85 25.55
C VAL A 44 5.75 -10.27 26.12
N SER A 45 5.86 -9.19 26.90
CA SER A 45 4.66 -8.57 27.48
C SER A 45 3.67 -8.11 26.38
N PRO A 46 2.36 -8.37 26.54
CA PRO A 46 1.34 -8.01 25.54
C PRO A 46 1.33 -6.53 25.18
N LEU A 47 1.70 -5.67 26.14
CA LEU A 47 1.76 -4.22 25.96
C LEU A 47 2.89 -3.81 24.99
N ILE A 48 4.01 -4.52 25.01
CA ILE A 48 5.13 -4.31 24.09
C ILE A 48 4.74 -4.83 22.69
N ALA A 49 4.15 -6.03 22.62
CA ALA A 49 3.71 -6.62 21.36
C ALA A 49 2.69 -5.75 20.62
N ALA A 50 1.73 -5.15 21.34
CA ALA A 50 0.76 -4.21 20.77
C ALA A 50 1.42 -2.96 20.15
N ARG A 51 2.43 -2.39 20.83
CA ARG A 51 3.16 -1.20 20.33
C ARG A 51 3.91 -1.50 19.03
N TYR A 52 4.60 -2.63 18.97
CA TYR A 52 5.29 -3.05 17.76
C TYR A 52 4.31 -3.32 16.62
N GLN A 53 3.17 -3.93 16.91
CA GLN A 53 2.16 -4.22 15.91
C GLN A 53 1.62 -2.95 15.23
N ILE A 54 1.32 -1.91 16.02
CA ILE A 54 0.87 -0.61 15.49
C ILE A 54 1.98 0.03 14.65
N MET A 55 3.23 0.02 15.13
CA MET A 55 4.37 0.58 14.37
C MET A 55 4.54 -0.12 13.01
N VAL A 56 4.47 -1.46 12.98
CA VAL A 56 4.59 -2.24 11.74
C VAL A 56 3.45 -1.91 10.78
N MET A 57 2.21 -1.82 11.27
CA MET A 57 1.06 -1.48 10.41
C MET A 57 1.17 -0.07 9.83
N CYS A 58 1.66 0.91 10.61
CA CYS A 58 1.96 2.24 10.10
C CYS A 58 3.10 2.22 9.06
N MET A 59 4.13 1.41 9.26
CA MET A 59 5.21 1.21 8.27
C MET A 59 4.69 0.61 6.97
N VAL A 60 3.85 -0.42 7.04
CA VAL A 60 3.25 -1.04 5.84
C VAL A 60 2.35 -0.04 5.12
N PHE A 61 1.54 0.72 5.86
CA PHE A 61 0.70 1.77 5.29
C PHE A 61 1.53 2.84 4.56
N GLY A 62 2.57 3.37 5.21
CA GLY A 62 3.46 4.35 4.61
C GLY A 62 4.21 3.79 3.39
N SER A 63 4.77 2.58 3.51
CA SER A 63 5.47 1.89 2.44
C SER A 63 4.59 1.67 1.21
N ALA A 64 3.35 1.21 1.40
CA ALA A 64 2.42 0.99 0.30
C ALA A 64 2.05 2.30 -0.40
N GLY A 65 1.83 3.37 0.36
CA GLY A 65 1.55 4.70 -0.19
C GLY A 65 2.72 5.25 -1.01
N ILE A 66 3.94 5.19 -0.47
CA ILE A 66 5.17 5.65 -1.15
C ILE A 66 5.44 4.80 -2.39
N THR A 67 5.36 3.47 -2.28
CA THR A 67 5.58 2.54 -3.40
C THR A 67 4.60 2.79 -4.53
N THR A 68 3.32 2.97 -4.22
CA THR A 68 2.30 3.25 -5.23
C THR A 68 2.54 4.61 -5.89
N ALA A 69 2.91 5.63 -5.12
CA ALA A 69 3.24 6.95 -5.68
C ALA A 69 4.45 6.89 -6.62
N LEU A 70 5.54 6.25 -6.20
CA LEU A 70 6.74 6.05 -7.00
C LEU A 70 6.44 5.26 -8.27
N PHE A 71 5.69 4.16 -8.16
CA PHE A 71 5.27 3.35 -9.29
C PHE A 71 4.48 4.18 -10.31
N LEU A 72 3.52 5.00 -9.87
CA LEU A 72 2.71 5.84 -10.76
C LEU A 72 3.56 6.93 -11.44
N ILE A 73 4.56 7.49 -10.75
CA ILE A 73 5.52 8.46 -11.32
C ILE A 73 6.38 7.80 -12.40
N LEU A 74 6.93 6.61 -12.14
CA LEU A 74 7.73 5.87 -13.11
C LEU A 74 6.88 5.40 -14.30
N ALA A 75 5.67 4.91 -14.05
CA ALA A 75 4.74 4.47 -15.08
C ALA A 75 4.35 5.60 -16.05
N LYS A 76 4.34 6.87 -15.59
CA LYS A 76 4.19 8.04 -16.48
C LYS A 76 5.23 8.05 -17.59
N GLY A 77 6.50 7.83 -17.22
CA GLY A 77 7.63 7.83 -18.16
C GLY A 77 7.50 6.73 -19.22
N ASN A 78 7.05 5.54 -18.80
CA ASN A 78 6.82 4.42 -19.71
C ASN A 78 5.64 4.68 -20.66
N TYR A 79 4.54 5.27 -20.16
CA TYR A 79 3.36 5.58 -20.98
C TYR A 79 3.64 6.68 -22.02
N SER A 80 4.42 7.71 -21.65
CA SER A 80 4.86 8.74 -22.59
C SER A 80 5.79 8.19 -23.68
N ARG A 81 6.62 7.17 -23.40
CA ARG A 81 7.46 6.52 -24.41
C ARG A 81 6.66 5.63 -25.38
N GLN A 82 5.56 5.04 -24.91
CA GLN A 82 4.71 4.17 -25.74
C GLN A 82 3.74 4.96 -26.64
N SER A 83 3.58 6.26 -26.37
CA SER A 83 2.79 7.19 -27.20
C SER A 83 3.61 7.87 -28.31
N ALA A 84 4.89 7.52 -28.48
CA ALA A 84 5.67 7.94 -29.64
C ALA A 84 5.05 7.31 -30.90
N PRO A 85 4.65 8.10 -31.91
CA PRO A 85 3.96 7.58 -33.09
C PRO A 85 4.86 6.56 -33.77
N HIS A 86 4.36 5.33 -33.90
CA HIS A 86 4.91 4.37 -34.83
C HIS A 86 4.87 5.03 -36.21
N LYS A 87 6.05 5.41 -36.71
CA LYS A 87 6.22 5.98 -38.05
C LYS A 87 5.73 4.93 -39.04
N PRO A 88 4.71 5.19 -39.86
CA PRO A 88 4.32 4.24 -40.90
C PRO A 88 5.50 4.14 -41.88
N VAL A 89 6.03 2.93 -42.05
CA VAL A 89 6.89 2.52 -43.16
C VAL A 89 6.03 2.14 -44.36
#